data_AF-A0A955CTX8-F1
#
_entry.id   AF-A0A955CTX8-F1
#
_cell.length_a   1.000
_cell.length_b   1.000
_cell.length_c   1.000
_cell.angle_alpha   90.00
_cell.angle_beta   90.00
_cell.angle_gamma   90.00
#
_symmetry.space_group_name_H-M   'P 1'
#
loop_
_entity.id
_entity.type
_entity.pdbx_description
1 polymer ?
#
loop_
_entity_poly.entity_id
_entity_poly.type
_entity_poly.pdbx_seq_one_letter_code
_entity_poly.pdbx_strand_id
1 'polypeptide(L)'
;MRIGRLMVGLVVAGTCAGSMAAEGDGANAALGYYRAWMNQTPELQEVLVTGGETLSLAAGGEDLLASSQETINALLSATRSGEADWDIAYEEGPGALLPHLGKMRASAKILAADALRCANAGDHAGAAQRAAALYRMSGQVSQDDILICSLVGMAISQLGNGLTTQLIDQGALDAAGATAVLTAIHSAPSDRFGMRDAIIGEWRIISESVLRNSGEEHPGAWLMEQIQMDEESELQRDVAAMTRGELLDQLGGFARYHSDMLVAWDAKDAEALSKVEAGVEENTYGMLTRLLGAPMSRAFASQQRFDADLEVLIGKLEGIERK
;
A
#
# COMPACT_ATOMS: atom_id res chain seq x y z
N MET A 1 -17.45 -0.94 80.73
CA MET A 1 -17.79 -2.07 79.84
C MET A 1 -19.03 -1.71 79.03
N ARG A 2 -18.84 -1.29 77.76
CA ARG A 2 -19.78 -1.29 76.61
C ARG A 2 -19.18 -0.36 75.55
N ILE A 3 -18.55 -0.95 74.54
CA ILE A 3 -18.01 -0.28 73.36
C ILE A 3 -19.10 -0.34 72.29
N GLY A 4 -19.66 0.80 71.91
CA GLY A 4 -20.58 0.94 70.79
C GLY A 4 -19.80 1.13 69.49
N ARG A 5 -19.95 0.21 68.54
CA ARG A 5 -19.43 0.34 67.18
C ARG A 5 -20.48 1.03 66.31
N LEU A 6 -20.12 2.19 65.76
CA LEU A 6 -20.80 2.82 64.62
C LEU A 6 -20.43 2.03 63.35
N MET A 7 -21.41 1.49 62.62
CA MET A 7 -21.24 1.08 61.23
C MET A 7 -21.61 2.25 60.32
N VAL A 8 -20.63 2.74 59.55
CA VAL A 8 -20.87 3.63 58.41
C VAL A 8 -20.97 2.74 57.17
N GLY A 9 -22.18 2.65 56.61
CA GLY A 9 -22.43 1.98 55.34
C GLY A 9 -22.10 2.91 54.18
N LEU A 10 -21.04 2.60 53.44
CA LEU A 10 -20.70 3.25 52.18
C LEU A 10 -21.43 2.54 51.04
N VAL A 11 -22.43 3.20 50.45
CA VAL A 11 -23.12 2.72 49.24
C VAL A 11 -22.32 3.20 48.04
N VAL A 12 -21.59 2.28 47.40
CA VAL A 12 -20.93 2.52 46.11
C VAL A 12 -21.94 2.21 45.00
N ALA A 13 -22.53 3.24 44.41
CA ALA A 13 -23.32 3.12 43.20
C ALA A 13 -22.37 2.90 42.01
N GLY A 14 -22.22 1.65 41.59
CA GLY A 14 -21.49 1.29 40.38
C GLY A 14 -22.32 1.65 39.15
N THR A 15 -22.00 2.75 38.49
CA THR A 15 -22.42 3.01 37.11
C THR A 15 -21.65 2.05 36.21
N CYS A 16 -22.32 0.99 35.75
CA CYS A 16 -21.86 0.22 34.60
C CYS A 16 -22.00 1.10 33.35
N ALA A 17 -20.99 1.93 33.09
CA ALA A 17 -20.73 2.44 31.75
C ALA A 17 -20.36 1.21 30.90
N GLY A 18 -21.35 0.67 30.20
CA GLY A 18 -21.10 -0.32 29.15
C GLY A 18 -20.18 0.32 28.13
N SER A 19 -18.89 -0.04 28.18
CA SER A 19 -18.00 0.11 27.05
C SER A 19 -18.64 -0.66 25.91
N MET A 20 -19.25 0.06 24.97
CA MET A 20 -19.49 -0.46 23.63
C MET A 20 -18.10 -0.68 23.04
N ALA A 21 -17.51 -1.84 23.35
CA ALA A 21 -16.36 -2.34 22.64
C ALA A 21 -16.75 -2.29 21.16
N ALA A 22 -16.03 -1.44 20.42
CA ALA A 22 -16.29 -1.19 19.02
C ALA A 22 -16.31 -2.53 18.28
N GLU A 23 -17.40 -2.79 17.57
CA GLU A 23 -17.64 -3.94 16.70
C GLU A 23 -16.70 -3.94 15.45
N GLY A 24 -15.53 -3.32 15.56
CA GLY A 24 -14.63 -3.00 14.45
C GLY A 24 -13.25 -3.65 14.52
N ASP A 25 -12.96 -4.43 15.57
CA ASP A 25 -11.69 -5.16 15.67
C ASP A 25 -11.80 -6.45 14.85
N GLY A 26 -11.38 -6.38 13.57
CA GLY A 26 -11.31 -7.55 12.67
C GLY A 26 -12.22 -7.54 11.44
N ALA A 27 -12.93 -6.45 11.14
CA ALA A 27 -13.63 -6.34 9.87
C ALA A 27 -12.64 -6.15 8.72
N ASN A 28 -12.70 -7.00 7.69
CA ASN A 28 -11.90 -6.90 6.47
C ASN A 28 -12.14 -5.54 5.78
N ALA A 29 -11.09 -4.73 5.67
CA ALA A 29 -11.16 -3.40 5.08
C ALA A 29 -11.56 -3.41 3.60
N ALA A 30 -11.22 -4.47 2.86
CA ALA A 30 -11.60 -4.63 1.45
C ALA A 30 -13.11 -4.51 1.25
N LEU A 31 -13.92 -5.13 2.13
CA LEU A 31 -15.38 -5.04 2.07
C LEU A 31 -15.88 -3.59 2.26
N GLY A 32 -15.21 -2.81 3.10
CA GLY A 32 -15.49 -1.39 3.29
C GLY A 32 -15.23 -0.59 2.01
N TYR A 33 -14.09 -0.85 1.36
CA TYR A 33 -13.75 -0.24 0.08
C TYR A 33 -14.72 -0.62 -1.03
N TYR A 34 -15.06 -1.90 -1.17
CA TYR A 34 -16.04 -2.35 -2.17
C TYR A 34 -17.39 -1.65 -2.01
N ARG A 35 -17.89 -1.50 -0.79
CA ARG A 35 -19.14 -0.76 -0.53
C ARG A 35 -19.04 0.70 -0.96
N ALA A 36 -17.91 1.37 -0.69
CA ALA A 36 -17.69 2.73 -1.15
C ALA A 36 -17.66 2.82 -2.69
N TRP A 37 -17.01 1.88 -3.36
CA TRP A 37 -16.89 1.86 -4.81
C TRP A 37 -18.22 1.62 -5.53
N MET A 38 -19.19 0.93 -4.90
CA MET A 38 -20.54 0.76 -5.46
C MET A 38 -21.32 2.08 -5.56
N ASN A 39 -20.96 3.07 -4.75
CA ASN A 39 -21.58 4.40 -4.73
C ASN A 39 -20.70 5.46 -5.44
N GLN A 40 -19.56 5.06 -6.00
CA GLN A 40 -18.63 5.98 -6.65
C GLN A 40 -19.06 6.26 -8.09
N THR A 41 -19.03 7.54 -8.50
CA THR A 41 -19.24 7.93 -9.90
C THR A 41 -17.90 8.13 -10.62
N PRO A 42 -17.85 7.98 -11.97
CA PRO A 42 -16.63 8.21 -12.74
C PRO A 42 -16.06 9.62 -12.60
N GLU A 43 -16.92 10.64 -12.51
CA GLU A 43 -16.53 12.05 -12.39
C GLU A 43 -15.72 12.31 -11.12
N LEU A 44 -15.98 11.54 -10.06
CA LEU A 44 -15.26 11.65 -8.79
C LEU A 44 -13.77 11.26 -8.95
N GLN A 45 -13.38 10.54 -10.00
CA GLN A 45 -11.98 10.16 -10.24
C GLN A 45 -11.13 11.31 -10.81
N GLU A 46 -11.78 12.33 -11.37
CA GLU A 46 -11.13 13.45 -12.07
C GLU A 46 -11.05 14.73 -11.21
N VAL A 47 -11.54 14.68 -9.97
CA VAL A 47 -11.65 15.86 -9.08
C VAL A 47 -10.30 16.43 -8.61
N LEU A 48 -9.24 15.62 -8.64
CA LEU A 48 -7.90 16.04 -8.25
C LEU A 48 -7.04 16.29 -9.48
N VAL A 49 -6.49 17.50 -9.57
CA VAL A 49 -5.50 17.88 -10.57
C VAL A 49 -4.13 17.98 -9.90
N THR A 50 -3.13 17.32 -10.47
CA THR A 50 -1.74 17.35 -10.00
C THR A 50 -0.92 18.26 -10.92
N GLY A 51 -0.48 19.40 -10.41
CA GLY A 51 0.34 20.37 -11.13
C GLY A 51 1.75 20.48 -10.53
N GLY A 52 2.64 19.56 -10.91
CA GLY A 52 3.96 19.45 -10.28
C GLY A 52 3.83 19.00 -8.82
N GLU A 53 4.31 19.82 -7.89
CA GLU A 53 4.27 19.55 -6.45
C GLU A 53 2.95 19.99 -5.79
N THR A 54 2.12 20.79 -6.48
CA THR A 54 0.89 21.34 -5.92
C THR A 54 -0.33 20.51 -6.31
N LEU A 55 -1.17 20.21 -5.32
CA LEU A 55 -2.48 19.61 -5.53
C LEU A 55 -3.54 20.70 -5.66
N SER A 56 -4.45 20.56 -6.61
CA SER A 56 -5.58 21.47 -6.78
C SER A 56 -6.86 20.71 -7.15
N LEU A 57 -7.99 21.35 -6.90
CA LEU A 57 -9.29 20.82 -7.29
C LEU A 57 -9.58 21.17 -8.75
N ALA A 58 -10.16 20.23 -9.48
CA ALA A 58 -10.74 20.48 -10.79
C ALA A 58 -11.91 21.48 -10.68
N ALA A 59 -12.25 22.15 -11.79
CA ALA A 59 -13.41 23.02 -11.84
C ALA A 59 -14.69 22.26 -11.48
N GLY A 60 -15.48 22.78 -10.52
CA GLY A 60 -16.67 22.09 -10.00
C GLY A 60 -16.38 20.93 -9.03
N GLY A 61 -15.10 20.65 -8.74
CA GLY A 61 -14.70 19.56 -7.83
C GLY A 61 -15.21 19.75 -6.40
N GLU A 62 -15.29 20.99 -5.90
CA GLU A 62 -15.81 21.28 -4.55
C GLU A 62 -17.26 20.83 -4.38
N ASP A 63 -18.14 21.19 -5.32
CA ASP A 63 -19.57 20.83 -5.28
C ASP A 63 -19.77 19.31 -5.46
N LEU A 64 -18.99 18.69 -6.34
CA LEU A 64 -19.03 17.24 -6.55
C LEU A 64 -18.58 16.47 -5.29
N LEU A 65 -17.50 16.91 -4.64
CA LEU A 65 -17.04 16.33 -3.38
C LEU A 65 -18.04 16.56 -2.24
N ALA A 66 -18.63 17.75 -2.15
CA ALA A 66 -19.65 18.07 -1.14
C ALA A 66 -20.92 17.22 -1.29
N SER A 67 -21.30 16.89 -2.52
CA SER A 67 -22.43 15.99 -2.81
C SER A 67 -22.08 14.49 -2.69
N SER A 68 -20.79 14.14 -2.65
CA SER A 68 -20.30 12.75 -2.58
C SER A 68 -19.86 12.30 -1.18
N GLN A 69 -20.31 12.99 -0.12
CA GLN A 69 -19.84 12.72 1.25
C GLN A 69 -20.17 11.31 1.76
N GLU A 70 -21.22 10.65 1.26
CA GLU A 70 -21.51 9.26 1.61
C GLU A 70 -20.35 8.32 1.20
N THR A 71 -19.93 8.40 -0.05
CA THR A 71 -18.80 7.62 -0.59
C THR A 71 -17.50 7.94 0.15
N ILE A 72 -17.23 9.22 0.42
CA ILE A 72 -16.03 9.66 1.15
C ILE A 72 -16.02 9.12 2.59
N ASN A 73 -17.16 9.19 3.29
CA ASN A 73 -17.27 8.65 4.65
C ASN A 73 -17.11 7.12 4.67
N ALA A 74 -17.62 6.42 3.66
CA ALA A 74 -17.40 4.98 3.50
C ALA A 74 -15.91 4.64 3.30
N LEU A 75 -15.20 5.38 2.44
CA LEU A 75 -13.75 5.23 2.27
C LEU A 75 -12.99 5.50 3.58
N LEU A 76 -13.32 6.59 4.28
CA LEU A 76 -12.71 6.91 5.57
C LEU A 76 -12.93 5.81 6.60
N SER A 77 -14.12 5.21 6.63
CA SER A 77 -14.43 4.07 7.49
C SER A 77 -13.61 2.83 7.14
N ALA A 78 -13.45 2.53 5.84
CA ALA A 78 -12.63 1.42 5.38
C ALA A 78 -11.16 1.57 5.82
N THR A 79 -10.61 2.80 5.73
CA THR A 79 -9.22 3.09 6.14
C THR A 79 -8.97 2.90 7.65
N ARG A 80 -10.02 2.82 8.47
CA ARG A 80 -9.93 2.59 9.92
C ARG A 80 -10.27 1.16 10.32
N SER A 81 -10.65 0.33 9.35
CA SER A 81 -10.90 -1.10 9.56
C SER A 81 -9.56 -1.85 9.64
N GLY A 82 -9.61 -3.17 9.81
CA GLY A 82 -8.41 -4.01 9.95
C GLY A 82 -7.64 -4.16 8.64
N GLU A 83 -7.05 -5.34 8.47
CA GLU A 83 -6.35 -5.73 7.24
C GLU A 83 -7.30 -5.76 6.04
N ALA A 84 -6.76 -5.47 4.86
CA ALA A 84 -7.50 -5.56 3.61
C ALA A 84 -7.15 -6.88 2.91
N ASP A 85 -8.07 -7.84 2.96
CA ASP A 85 -7.96 -9.09 2.21
C ASP A 85 -8.85 -9.02 0.97
N TRP A 86 -8.22 -9.01 -0.20
CA TRP A 86 -8.87 -8.86 -1.49
C TRP A 86 -9.28 -10.19 -2.14
N ASP A 87 -9.00 -11.33 -1.50
CA ASP A 87 -9.27 -12.68 -2.02
C ASP A 87 -8.62 -12.89 -3.41
N ILE A 88 -7.34 -12.51 -3.54
CA ILE A 88 -6.57 -12.65 -4.78
C ILE A 88 -6.33 -14.14 -5.07
N ALA A 89 -6.68 -14.58 -6.27
CA ALA A 89 -6.47 -15.94 -6.75
C ALA A 89 -4.99 -16.17 -7.15
N TYR A 90 -4.08 -16.17 -6.17
CA TYR A 90 -2.64 -16.37 -6.40
C TYR A 90 -2.31 -17.70 -7.11
N GLU A 91 -3.21 -18.67 -7.07
CA GLU A 91 -3.14 -19.90 -7.86
C GLU A 91 -3.07 -19.70 -9.38
N GLU A 92 -3.59 -18.56 -9.88
CA GLU A 92 -3.51 -18.16 -11.29
C GLU A 92 -2.09 -17.68 -11.65
N GLY A 93 -1.19 -17.59 -10.67
CA GLY A 93 0.20 -17.27 -10.89
C GLY A 93 0.43 -15.83 -11.35
N PRO A 94 1.36 -15.61 -12.29
CA PRO A 94 1.63 -14.27 -12.83
C PRO A 94 0.42 -13.61 -13.52
N GLY A 95 -0.59 -14.40 -13.91
CA GLY A 95 -1.82 -13.92 -14.53
C GLY A 95 -2.89 -13.45 -13.54
N ALA A 96 -2.66 -13.60 -12.22
CA ALA A 96 -3.63 -13.23 -11.20
C ALA A 96 -4.03 -11.75 -11.31
N LEU A 97 -5.34 -11.50 -11.38
CA LEU A 97 -5.87 -10.16 -11.53
C LEU A 97 -5.82 -9.39 -10.20
N LEU A 98 -5.42 -8.11 -10.28
CA LEU A 98 -5.35 -7.19 -9.13
C LEU A 98 -6.30 -5.99 -9.31
N PRO A 99 -7.63 -6.23 -9.38
CA PRO A 99 -8.60 -5.22 -9.79
C PRO A 99 -8.76 -4.07 -8.78
N HIS A 100 -8.30 -4.25 -7.54
CA HIS A 100 -8.37 -3.25 -6.47
C HIS A 100 -7.37 -2.11 -6.67
N LEU A 101 -6.20 -2.34 -7.27
CA LEU A 101 -5.11 -1.35 -7.28
C LEU A 101 -5.49 -0.03 -7.97
N GLY A 102 -6.17 -0.11 -9.12
CA GLY A 102 -6.68 1.07 -9.81
C GLY A 102 -7.71 1.84 -8.97
N LYS A 103 -8.60 1.12 -8.29
CA LYS A 103 -9.63 1.70 -7.43
C LYS A 103 -9.05 2.32 -6.16
N MET A 104 -8.02 1.72 -5.58
CA MET A 104 -7.29 2.25 -4.42
C MET A 104 -6.59 3.56 -4.76
N ARG A 105 -5.92 3.64 -5.93
CA ARG A 105 -5.32 4.89 -6.42
C ARG A 105 -6.38 5.98 -6.64
N ALA A 106 -7.51 5.64 -7.25
CA ALA A 106 -8.62 6.58 -7.42
C ALA A 106 -9.17 7.06 -6.08
N SER A 107 -9.39 6.16 -5.13
CA SER A 107 -9.84 6.49 -3.76
C SER A 107 -8.87 7.45 -3.06
N ALA A 108 -7.56 7.28 -3.28
CA ALA A 108 -6.53 8.16 -2.71
C ALA A 108 -6.67 9.59 -3.21
N LYS A 109 -6.87 9.74 -4.53
CA LYS A 109 -7.07 11.05 -5.15
C LYS A 109 -8.36 11.72 -4.63
N ILE A 110 -9.43 10.95 -4.45
CA ILE A 110 -10.70 11.44 -3.91
C ILE A 110 -10.50 11.98 -2.48
N LEU A 111 -9.85 11.20 -1.62
CA LEU A 111 -9.59 11.62 -0.23
C LEU A 111 -8.65 12.84 -0.17
N ALA A 112 -7.63 12.90 -1.03
CA ALA A 112 -6.75 14.06 -1.11
C ALA A 112 -7.49 15.32 -1.58
N ALA A 113 -8.37 15.19 -2.56
CA ALA A 113 -9.21 16.30 -3.03
C ALA A 113 -10.19 16.75 -1.93
N ASP A 114 -10.86 15.82 -1.24
CA ASP A 114 -11.75 16.18 -0.14
C ASP A 114 -11.02 16.86 1.03
N ALA A 115 -9.75 16.48 1.27
CA ALA A 115 -8.90 17.18 2.25
C ALA A 115 -8.70 18.65 1.88
N LEU A 116 -8.42 18.95 0.60
CA LEU A 116 -8.28 20.33 0.13
C LEU A 116 -9.59 21.10 0.23
N ARG A 117 -10.72 20.47 -0.10
CA ARG A 117 -12.06 21.07 0.09
C ARG A 117 -12.31 21.42 1.57
N CYS A 118 -12.01 20.49 2.48
CA CYS A 118 -12.11 20.73 3.92
C CYS A 118 -11.21 21.90 4.36
N ALA A 119 -9.95 21.93 3.92
CA ALA A 119 -9.02 23.01 4.24
C ALA A 119 -9.50 24.39 3.73
N ASN A 120 -9.99 24.46 2.48
CA ASN A 120 -10.57 25.68 1.89
C ASN A 120 -11.79 26.17 2.67
N ALA A 121 -12.58 25.25 3.24
CA ALA A 121 -13.76 25.56 4.05
C ALA A 121 -13.42 25.88 5.53
N GLY A 122 -12.15 25.84 5.93
CA GLY A 122 -11.71 26.02 7.32
C GLY A 122 -11.94 24.79 8.23
N ASP A 123 -12.31 23.65 7.66
CA ASP A 123 -12.45 22.37 8.37
C ASP A 123 -11.10 21.65 8.47
N HIS A 124 -10.23 22.17 9.33
CA HIS A 124 -8.88 21.64 9.55
C HIS A 124 -8.88 20.21 10.09
N ALA A 125 -9.83 19.89 10.99
CA ALA A 125 -9.99 18.54 11.53
C ALA A 125 -10.38 17.54 10.43
N GLY A 126 -11.32 17.91 9.55
CA GLY A 126 -11.69 17.13 8.39
C GLY A 126 -10.47 16.87 7.49
N ALA A 127 -9.73 17.92 7.12
CA ALA A 127 -8.55 17.80 6.26
C ALA A 127 -7.49 16.84 6.85
N ALA A 128 -7.18 16.96 8.13
CA ALA A 128 -6.24 16.08 8.83
C ALA A 128 -6.66 14.60 8.80
N GLN A 129 -7.95 14.32 8.99
CA GLN A 129 -8.47 12.95 8.95
C GLN A 129 -8.29 12.28 7.58
N ARG A 130 -8.45 13.03 6.48
CA ARG A 130 -8.22 12.53 5.12
C ARG A 130 -6.74 12.30 4.87
N ALA A 131 -5.87 13.21 5.30
CA ALA A 131 -4.43 13.02 5.21
C ALA A 131 -3.99 11.74 5.96
N ALA A 132 -4.45 11.55 7.19
CA ALA A 132 -4.20 10.34 7.98
C ALA A 132 -4.74 9.07 7.30
N ALA A 133 -5.87 9.16 6.59
CA ALA A 133 -6.46 8.04 5.86
C ALA A 133 -5.60 7.56 4.69
N LEU A 134 -4.85 8.46 4.02
CA LEU A 134 -3.93 8.08 2.94
C LEU A 134 -2.81 7.16 3.44
N TYR A 135 -2.24 7.44 4.61
CA TYR A 135 -1.20 6.59 5.20
C TYR A 135 -1.73 5.22 5.62
N ARG A 136 -2.93 5.14 6.20
CA ARG A 136 -3.55 3.84 6.53
C ARG A 136 -3.88 3.03 5.28
N MET A 137 -4.42 3.68 4.26
CA MET A 137 -4.74 3.04 2.99
C MET A 137 -3.48 2.55 2.25
N SER A 138 -2.38 3.30 2.35
CA SER A 138 -1.08 2.90 1.86
C SER A 138 -0.61 1.59 2.52
N GLY A 139 -0.74 1.48 3.85
CA GLY A 139 -0.44 0.23 4.55
C GLY A 139 -1.33 -0.93 4.08
N GLN A 140 -2.64 -0.72 4.00
CA GLN A 140 -3.60 -1.76 3.60
C GLN A 140 -3.37 -2.30 2.17
N VAL A 141 -2.98 -1.46 1.21
CA VAL A 141 -2.70 -1.94 -0.16
C VAL A 141 -1.34 -2.63 -0.26
N SER A 142 -0.40 -2.35 0.65
CA SER A 142 0.94 -2.95 0.68
C SER A 142 0.99 -4.29 1.41
N GLN A 143 -0.15 -4.79 1.90
CA GLN A 143 -0.22 -6.08 2.61
C GLN A 143 -0.19 -7.30 1.68
N ASP A 144 -0.44 -7.10 0.38
CA ASP A 144 -0.30 -8.18 -0.59
C ASP A 144 1.19 -8.42 -0.88
N ASP A 145 1.63 -9.69 -0.84
CA ASP A 145 3.00 -10.11 -1.14
C ASP A 145 3.37 -9.98 -2.64
N ILE A 146 2.97 -8.91 -3.33
CA ILE A 146 3.27 -8.66 -4.74
C ILE A 146 3.90 -7.28 -4.88
N LEU A 147 4.97 -7.18 -5.67
CA LEU A 147 5.76 -5.95 -5.78
C LEU A 147 4.94 -4.75 -6.22
N ILE A 148 3.99 -4.95 -7.14
CA ILE A 148 3.13 -3.85 -7.62
C ILE A 148 2.24 -3.28 -6.49
N CYS A 149 1.81 -4.10 -5.53
CA CYS A 149 1.02 -3.68 -4.38
C CYS A 149 1.85 -2.77 -3.46
N SER A 150 3.11 -3.14 -3.18
CA SER A 150 4.09 -2.31 -2.47
C SER A 150 4.31 -0.95 -3.16
N LEU A 151 4.49 -0.95 -4.49
CA LEU A 151 4.69 0.27 -5.27
C LEU A 151 3.44 1.18 -5.29
N VAL A 152 2.24 0.59 -5.33
CA VAL A 152 0.98 1.34 -5.24
C VAL A 152 0.83 1.97 -3.86
N GLY A 153 1.13 1.24 -2.78
CA GLY A 153 1.12 1.78 -1.43
C GLY A 153 2.11 2.92 -1.25
N MET A 154 3.32 2.80 -1.79
CA MET A 154 4.30 3.90 -1.80
C MET A 154 3.77 5.13 -2.52
N ALA A 155 3.16 4.97 -3.70
CA ALA A 155 2.58 6.08 -4.45
C ALA A 155 1.44 6.79 -3.69
N ILE A 156 0.59 6.02 -2.98
CA ILE A 156 -0.47 6.58 -2.12
C ILE A 156 0.13 7.35 -0.95
N SER A 157 1.19 6.84 -0.32
CA SER A 157 1.86 7.55 0.78
C SER A 157 2.57 8.81 0.29
N GLN A 158 3.15 8.82 -0.91
CA GLN A 158 3.75 10.01 -1.52
C GLN A 158 2.69 11.10 -1.77
N LEU A 159 1.50 10.72 -2.25
CA LEU A 159 0.36 11.64 -2.32
C LEU A 159 -0.01 12.19 -0.93
N GLY A 160 0.03 11.33 0.09
CA GLY A 160 -0.12 11.73 1.49
C GLY A 160 0.92 12.76 1.94
N ASN A 161 2.19 12.57 1.61
CA ASN A 161 3.28 13.50 1.96
C ASN A 161 3.06 14.87 1.31
N GLY A 162 2.75 14.90 0.02
CA GLY A 162 2.49 16.13 -0.73
C GLY A 162 1.29 16.89 -0.18
N LEU A 163 0.18 16.19 0.04
CA LEU A 163 -1.02 16.77 0.66
C LEU A 163 -0.73 17.32 2.05
N THR A 164 -0.08 16.55 2.92
CA THR A 164 0.19 16.96 4.30
C THR A 164 1.09 18.19 4.32
N THR A 165 2.14 18.23 3.48
CA THR A 165 3.01 19.41 3.33
C THR A 165 2.20 20.63 2.92
N GLN A 166 1.33 20.50 1.91
CA GLN A 166 0.47 21.58 1.47
C GLN A 166 -0.48 22.07 2.57
N LEU A 167 -1.06 21.17 3.36
CA LEU A 167 -1.90 21.54 4.50
C LEU A 167 -1.12 22.30 5.59
N ILE A 168 0.13 21.91 5.86
CA ILE A 168 1.03 22.63 6.77
C ILE A 168 1.29 24.05 6.25
N ASP A 169 1.66 24.18 4.96
CA ASP A 169 2.02 25.46 4.35
C ASP A 169 0.83 26.43 4.29
N GLN A 170 -0.39 25.91 4.20
CA GLN A 170 -1.64 26.69 4.28
C GLN A 170 -2.07 27.04 5.72
N GLY A 171 -1.38 26.52 6.74
CA GLY A 171 -1.82 26.65 8.13
C GLY A 171 -3.12 25.88 8.44
N ALA A 172 -3.45 24.87 7.64
CA ALA A 172 -4.67 24.08 7.75
C ALA A 172 -4.53 22.84 8.66
N LEU A 173 -3.42 22.73 9.39
CA LEU A 173 -3.17 21.69 10.40
C LEU A 173 -2.85 22.33 11.75
N ASP A 174 -3.70 22.03 12.74
CA ASP A 174 -3.46 22.34 14.14
C ASP A 174 -2.74 21.17 14.86
N ALA A 175 -2.47 21.31 16.16
CA ALA A 175 -1.79 20.29 16.95
C ALA A 175 -2.54 18.94 16.97
N ALA A 176 -3.88 18.98 17.03
CA ALA A 176 -4.70 17.77 17.03
C ALA A 176 -4.65 17.07 15.66
N GLY A 177 -4.72 17.83 14.57
CA GLY A 177 -4.55 17.34 13.22
C GLY A 177 -3.16 16.73 12.98
N ALA A 178 -2.11 17.42 13.43
CA ALA A 178 -0.74 16.91 13.33
C ALA A 178 -0.58 15.58 14.10
N THR A 179 -1.14 15.48 15.30
CA THR A 179 -1.15 14.24 16.10
C THR A 179 -1.84 13.10 15.36
N ALA A 180 -2.99 13.37 14.72
CA ALA A 180 -3.74 12.36 13.98
C ALA A 180 -2.95 11.83 12.76
N VAL A 181 -2.24 12.70 12.04
CA VAL A 181 -1.38 12.30 10.92
C VAL A 181 -0.15 11.53 11.42
N LEU A 182 0.54 12.02 12.45
CA LEU A 182 1.68 11.32 13.06
C LEU A 182 1.31 9.92 13.56
N THR A 183 0.15 9.79 14.20
CA THR A 183 -0.36 8.49 14.66
C THR A 183 -0.52 7.52 13.49
N ALA A 184 -1.08 7.98 12.36
CA ALA A 184 -1.21 7.14 11.17
C ALA A 184 0.15 6.77 10.58
N ILE A 185 1.10 7.72 10.51
CA ILE A 185 2.46 7.47 10.03
C ILE A 185 3.19 6.46 10.91
N HIS A 186 3.12 6.60 12.23
CA HIS A 186 3.83 5.73 13.19
C HIS A 186 3.17 4.37 13.39
N SER A 187 1.90 4.22 13.02
CA SER A 187 1.22 2.91 13.07
C SER A 187 1.70 1.93 12.00
N ALA A 188 2.41 2.40 10.97
CA ALA A 188 2.96 1.56 9.93
C ALA A 188 4.10 0.66 10.47
N PRO A 189 4.25 -0.58 9.96
CA PRO A 189 5.38 -1.43 10.28
C PRO A 189 6.71 -0.82 9.79
N SER A 190 7.84 -1.35 10.27
CA SER A 190 9.16 -0.90 9.85
C SER A 190 9.41 -1.06 8.34
N ASP A 191 8.91 -2.15 7.75
CA ASP A 191 8.78 -2.29 6.29
C ASP A 191 7.38 -1.81 5.87
N ARG A 192 7.20 -0.50 5.82
CA ARG A 192 5.91 0.16 5.58
C ARG A 192 5.19 -0.34 4.33
N PHE A 193 5.95 -0.73 3.31
CA PHE A 193 5.41 -1.12 2.01
C PHE A 193 5.51 -2.63 1.76
N GLY A 194 5.93 -3.42 2.74
CA GLY A 194 6.05 -4.88 2.60
C GLY A 194 6.98 -5.29 1.47
N MET A 195 7.99 -4.50 1.13
CA MET A 195 8.85 -4.77 -0.03
C MET A 195 9.59 -6.09 0.11
N ARG A 196 10.02 -6.42 1.34
CA ARG A 196 10.72 -7.68 1.59
C ARG A 196 9.81 -8.87 1.32
N ASP A 197 8.57 -8.82 1.82
CA ASP A 197 7.61 -9.90 1.67
C ASP A 197 7.10 -9.98 0.23
N ALA A 198 6.99 -8.85 -0.47
CA ALA A 198 6.73 -8.82 -1.92
C ALA A 198 7.81 -9.50 -2.75
N ILE A 199 9.11 -9.30 -2.46
CA ILE A 199 10.20 -10.01 -3.15
C ILE A 199 10.05 -11.53 -2.94
N ILE A 200 9.68 -11.97 -1.74
CA ILE A 200 9.46 -13.39 -1.43
C ILE A 200 8.21 -13.92 -2.16
N GLY A 201 7.13 -13.14 -2.17
CA GLY A 201 5.87 -13.52 -2.78
C GLY A 201 5.97 -13.66 -4.29
N GLU A 202 6.66 -12.75 -4.99
CA GLU A 202 6.91 -12.87 -6.44
C GLU A 202 7.63 -14.19 -6.78
N TRP A 203 8.68 -14.53 -6.03
CA TRP A 203 9.36 -15.81 -6.18
C TRP A 203 8.43 -16.99 -5.95
N ARG A 204 7.63 -16.95 -4.87
CA ARG A 204 6.69 -18.00 -4.49
C ARG A 204 5.64 -18.22 -5.58
N ILE A 205 4.97 -17.16 -6.01
CA ILE A 205 3.91 -17.18 -7.03
C ILE A 205 4.46 -17.79 -8.32
N ILE A 206 5.56 -17.27 -8.85
CA ILE A 206 6.14 -17.77 -10.10
C ILE A 206 6.60 -19.22 -9.96
N SER A 207 7.31 -19.56 -8.88
CA SER A 207 7.85 -20.92 -8.69
C SER A 207 6.73 -21.95 -8.51
N GLU A 208 5.71 -21.65 -7.71
CA GLU A 208 4.56 -22.52 -7.52
C GLU A 208 3.78 -22.73 -8.82
N SER A 209 3.57 -21.67 -9.60
CA SER A 209 2.86 -21.75 -10.88
C SER A 209 3.65 -22.56 -11.91
N VAL A 210 4.97 -22.39 -11.99
CA VAL A 210 5.82 -23.23 -12.84
C VAL A 210 5.77 -24.69 -12.38
N LEU A 211 5.94 -24.97 -11.08
CA LEU A 211 5.93 -26.34 -10.56
C LEU A 211 4.59 -27.04 -10.83
N ARG A 212 3.48 -26.35 -10.60
CA ARG A 212 2.12 -26.84 -10.80
C ARG A 212 1.81 -27.17 -12.26
N ASN A 213 2.19 -26.29 -13.17
CA ASN A 213 1.87 -26.40 -14.60
C ASN A 213 3.01 -27.03 -15.42
N SER A 214 4.10 -27.48 -14.76
CA SER A 214 5.21 -28.15 -15.42
C SER A 214 4.84 -29.48 -16.10
N GLY A 215 3.65 -30.02 -15.84
CA GLY A 215 3.12 -31.22 -16.48
C GLY A 215 2.52 -31.02 -17.88
N GLU A 216 2.35 -29.78 -18.31
CA GLU A 216 1.88 -29.44 -19.66
C GLU A 216 2.85 -29.93 -20.75
N GLU A 217 2.34 -30.17 -21.96
CA GLU A 217 3.17 -30.62 -23.11
C GLU A 217 4.24 -29.58 -23.48
N HIS A 218 3.93 -28.29 -23.26
CA HIS A 218 4.79 -27.14 -23.57
C HIS A 218 4.80 -26.12 -22.41
N PRO A 219 5.49 -26.40 -21.29
CA PRO A 219 5.43 -25.56 -20.09
C PRO A 219 6.07 -24.18 -20.28
N GLY A 220 7.08 -24.06 -21.17
CA GLY A 220 7.63 -22.76 -21.57
C GLY A 220 6.60 -21.87 -22.27
N ALA A 221 5.90 -22.40 -23.28
CA ALA A 221 4.87 -21.68 -24.02
C ALA A 221 3.68 -21.28 -23.11
N TRP A 222 3.26 -22.19 -22.22
CA TRP A 222 2.25 -21.88 -21.20
C TRP A 222 2.67 -20.68 -20.34
N LEU A 223 3.92 -20.65 -19.86
CA LEU A 223 4.40 -19.54 -19.04
C LEU A 223 4.35 -18.21 -19.80
N MET A 224 4.74 -18.21 -21.08
CA MET A 224 4.70 -17.02 -21.94
C MET A 224 3.28 -16.49 -22.13
N GLU A 225 2.30 -17.38 -22.28
CA GLU A 225 0.89 -17.03 -22.33
C GLU A 225 0.42 -16.36 -21.02
N GLN A 226 0.80 -16.91 -19.86
CA GLN A 226 0.38 -16.38 -18.56
C GLN A 226 0.90 -14.97 -18.29
N ILE A 227 2.14 -14.67 -18.69
CA ILE A 227 2.73 -13.33 -18.52
C ILE A 227 2.31 -12.36 -19.63
N GLN A 228 1.45 -12.78 -20.56
CA GLN A 228 0.94 -11.99 -21.68
C GLN A 228 2.05 -11.32 -22.51
N MET A 229 3.18 -12.02 -22.67
CA MET A 229 4.31 -11.53 -23.46
C MET A 229 4.34 -12.22 -24.82
N ASP A 230 4.27 -11.41 -25.89
CA ASP A 230 4.44 -11.90 -27.26
C ASP A 230 5.89 -12.39 -27.49
N GLU A 231 6.07 -13.39 -28.34
CA GLU A 231 7.37 -13.99 -28.69
C GLU A 231 8.22 -13.13 -29.65
N GLU A 232 8.35 -11.83 -29.36
CA GLU A 232 9.02 -10.88 -30.25
C GLU A 232 10.55 -11.00 -30.19
N SER A 233 11.10 -11.34 -29.03
CA SER A 233 12.54 -11.45 -28.80
C SER A 233 13.05 -12.90 -28.86
N GLU A 234 14.35 -13.06 -29.11
CA GLU A 234 15.03 -14.36 -29.05
C GLU A 234 14.91 -14.99 -27.65
N LEU A 235 15.09 -14.20 -26.58
CA LEU A 235 14.92 -14.65 -25.20
C LEU A 235 13.53 -15.25 -24.93
N GLN A 236 12.47 -14.59 -25.42
CA GLN A 236 11.10 -15.08 -25.23
C GLN A 236 10.85 -16.39 -25.98
N ARG A 237 11.35 -16.51 -27.22
CA ARG A 237 11.26 -17.75 -28.00
C ARG A 237 12.03 -18.90 -27.36
N ASP A 238 13.22 -18.62 -26.81
CA ASP A 238 14.02 -19.61 -26.10
C ASP A 238 13.30 -20.11 -24.84
N VAL A 239 12.68 -19.21 -24.06
CA VAL A 239 11.87 -19.58 -22.88
C VAL A 239 10.61 -20.36 -23.30
N ALA A 240 9.91 -19.93 -24.35
CA ALA A 240 8.72 -20.62 -24.88
C ALA A 240 9.04 -22.08 -25.28
N ALA A 241 10.23 -22.31 -25.84
CA ALA A 241 10.69 -23.63 -26.28
C ALA A 241 11.19 -24.54 -25.15
N MET A 242 11.31 -24.04 -23.91
CA MET A 242 11.84 -24.83 -22.80
C MET A 242 10.98 -26.05 -22.50
N THR A 243 11.66 -27.19 -22.39
CA THR A 243 11.10 -28.40 -21.80
C THR A 243 10.89 -28.22 -20.30
N ARG A 244 10.11 -29.13 -19.72
CA ARG A 244 9.93 -29.22 -18.26
C ARG A 244 11.26 -29.23 -17.50
N GLY A 245 12.22 -30.04 -17.94
CA GLY A 245 13.51 -30.18 -17.25
C GLY A 245 14.29 -28.87 -17.25
N GLU A 246 14.37 -28.21 -18.41
CA GLU A 246 15.05 -26.93 -18.56
C GLU A 246 14.40 -25.84 -17.72
N LEU A 247 13.06 -25.77 -17.69
CA LEU A 247 12.34 -24.78 -16.89
C LEU A 247 12.55 -24.99 -15.38
N LEU A 248 12.57 -26.23 -14.92
CA LEU A 248 12.88 -26.56 -13.52
C LEU A 248 14.33 -26.22 -13.17
N ASP A 249 15.27 -26.43 -14.08
CA ASP A 249 16.67 -26.02 -13.88
C ASP A 249 16.79 -24.48 -13.77
N GLN A 250 16.00 -23.74 -14.54
CA GLN A 250 15.95 -22.27 -14.45
C GLN A 250 15.44 -21.76 -13.09
N LEU A 251 14.52 -22.48 -12.42
CA LEU A 251 14.02 -22.08 -11.08
C LEU A 251 15.14 -22.00 -10.04
N GLY A 252 16.19 -22.82 -10.16
CA GLY A 252 17.35 -22.76 -9.27
C GLY A 252 18.13 -21.44 -9.41
N GLY A 253 18.22 -20.89 -10.62
CA GLY A 253 18.79 -19.57 -10.88
C GLY A 253 17.90 -18.44 -10.36
N PHE A 254 16.59 -18.56 -10.58
CA PHE A 254 15.59 -17.61 -10.12
C PHE A 254 15.51 -17.49 -8.59
N ALA A 255 15.62 -18.62 -7.88
CA ALA A 255 15.68 -18.65 -6.42
C ALA A 255 16.96 -17.97 -5.88
N ARG A 256 18.13 -18.20 -6.52
CA ARG A 256 19.38 -17.52 -6.14
C ARG A 256 19.26 -16.01 -6.33
N TYR A 257 18.67 -15.56 -7.44
CA TYR A 257 18.44 -14.14 -7.68
C TYR A 257 17.61 -13.49 -6.57
N HIS A 258 16.47 -14.09 -6.18
CA HIS A 258 15.66 -13.55 -5.09
C HIS A 258 16.38 -13.57 -3.74
N SER A 259 17.15 -14.62 -3.46
CA SER A 259 17.98 -14.69 -2.25
C SER A 259 19.03 -13.57 -2.21
N ASP A 260 19.78 -13.37 -3.29
CA ASP A 260 20.80 -12.31 -3.37
C ASP A 260 20.16 -10.92 -3.31
N MET A 261 18.99 -10.76 -3.94
CA MET A 261 18.19 -9.54 -3.91
C MET A 261 17.73 -9.20 -2.48
N LEU A 262 17.21 -10.18 -1.73
CA LEU A 262 16.81 -10.02 -0.34
C LEU A 262 18.00 -9.66 0.56
N VAL A 263 19.15 -10.32 0.38
CA VAL A 263 20.36 -10.00 1.14
C VAL A 263 20.80 -8.55 0.89
N ALA A 264 20.81 -8.10 -0.36
CA ALA A 264 21.16 -6.73 -0.71
C ALA A 264 20.13 -5.72 -0.18
N TRP A 265 18.84 -6.06 -0.25
CA TRP A 265 17.74 -5.25 0.24
C TRP A 265 17.80 -5.06 1.77
N ASP A 266 17.93 -6.15 2.52
CA ASP A 266 18.01 -6.14 3.99
C ASP A 266 19.28 -5.42 4.48
N ALA A 267 20.38 -5.52 3.73
CA ALA A 267 21.61 -4.77 3.98
C ALA A 267 21.49 -3.28 3.64
N LYS A 268 20.41 -2.85 2.98
CA LYS A 268 20.21 -1.51 2.44
C LYS A 268 21.36 -1.07 1.52
N ASP A 269 21.88 -2.00 0.72
CA ASP A 269 23.06 -1.80 -0.13
C ASP A 269 22.65 -1.63 -1.61
N ALA A 270 22.60 -0.37 -2.05
CA ALA A 270 22.27 -0.02 -3.44
C ALA A 270 23.28 -0.59 -4.46
N GLU A 271 24.56 -0.67 -4.09
CA GLU A 271 25.60 -1.19 -4.97
C GLU A 271 25.44 -2.71 -5.15
N ALA A 272 25.14 -3.43 -4.05
CA ALA A 272 24.82 -4.85 -4.12
C ALA A 272 23.58 -5.12 -4.97
N LEU A 273 22.50 -4.34 -4.81
CA LEU A 273 21.31 -4.46 -5.67
C LEU A 273 21.66 -4.30 -7.16
N SER A 274 22.48 -3.29 -7.46
CA SER A 274 22.91 -3.00 -8.83
C SER A 274 23.78 -4.14 -9.40
N LYS A 275 24.59 -4.79 -8.57
CA LYS A 275 25.38 -5.98 -8.97
C LYS A 275 24.50 -7.19 -9.26
N VAL A 276 23.46 -7.42 -8.45
CA VAL A 276 22.49 -8.50 -8.70
C VAL A 276 21.80 -8.27 -10.05
N GLU A 277 21.36 -7.04 -10.34
CA GLU A 277 20.75 -6.68 -11.62
C GLU A 277 21.70 -6.82 -12.81
N ALA A 278 22.96 -6.38 -12.68
CA ALA A 278 23.97 -6.61 -13.71
C ALA A 278 24.18 -8.10 -13.97
N GLY A 279 24.16 -8.93 -12.92
CA GLY A 279 24.20 -10.38 -13.04
C GLY A 279 23.01 -10.96 -13.80
N VAL A 280 21.82 -10.33 -13.73
CA VAL A 280 20.67 -10.69 -14.58
C VAL A 280 20.99 -10.38 -16.04
N GLU A 281 21.46 -9.18 -16.37
CA GLU A 281 21.83 -8.80 -17.75
C GLU A 281 22.87 -9.76 -18.36
N GLU A 282 23.84 -10.19 -17.56
CA GLU A 282 24.90 -11.15 -17.91
C GLU A 282 24.44 -12.63 -17.91
N ASN A 283 23.16 -12.90 -17.63
CA ASN A 283 22.56 -14.24 -17.57
C ASN A 283 23.12 -15.15 -16.47
N THR A 284 23.69 -14.60 -15.39
CA THR A 284 24.24 -15.35 -14.25
C THR A 284 23.18 -16.15 -13.50
N TYR A 285 21.94 -15.68 -13.53
CA TYR A 285 20.79 -16.29 -12.86
C TYR A 285 19.86 -17.08 -13.81
N GLY A 286 20.26 -17.24 -15.08
CA GLY A 286 19.47 -17.96 -16.08
C GLY A 286 18.45 -17.08 -16.84
N MET A 287 17.95 -17.63 -17.95
CA MET A 287 17.07 -16.95 -18.91
C MET A 287 15.72 -16.59 -18.29
N LEU A 288 15.18 -17.45 -17.42
CA LEU A 288 13.91 -17.17 -16.72
C LEU A 288 14.03 -15.91 -15.86
N THR A 289 15.16 -15.75 -15.15
CA THR A 289 15.42 -14.55 -14.35
C THR A 289 15.59 -13.31 -15.23
N ARG A 290 16.20 -13.45 -16.42
CA ARG A 290 16.28 -12.33 -17.38
C ARG A 290 14.92 -11.87 -17.87
N LEU A 291 13.97 -12.80 -17.98
CA LEU A 291 12.62 -12.51 -18.42
C LEU A 291 11.76 -11.91 -17.30
N LEU A 292 11.82 -12.49 -16.09
CA LEU A 292 10.88 -12.20 -15.00
C LEU A 292 11.48 -11.40 -13.83
N GLY A 293 12.80 -11.26 -13.76
CA GLY A 293 13.47 -10.55 -12.68
C GLY A 293 13.16 -9.06 -12.69
N ALA A 294 12.57 -8.55 -11.62
CA ALA A 294 12.25 -7.13 -11.49
C ALA A 294 13.50 -6.27 -11.16
N PRO A 295 13.68 -5.09 -11.78
CA PRO A 295 14.74 -4.18 -11.38
C PRO A 295 14.39 -3.49 -10.05
N MET A 296 14.91 -4.00 -8.94
CA MET A 296 14.67 -3.53 -7.58
C MET A 296 15.46 -2.28 -7.18
N SER A 297 16.55 -1.93 -7.87
CA SER A 297 17.38 -0.75 -7.59
C SER A 297 16.56 0.55 -7.65
N ARG A 298 15.63 0.64 -8.61
CA ARG A 298 14.72 1.81 -8.73
C ARG A 298 13.69 1.85 -7.61
N ALA A 299 13.15 0.69 -7.22
CA ALA A 299 12.21 0.59 -6.10
C ALA A 299 12.90 1.00 -4.79
N PHE A 300 14.12 0.50 -4.58
CA PHE A 300 14.97 0.85 -3.44
C PHE A 300 15.29 2.35 -3.40
N ALA A 301 15.75 2.93 -4.51
CA ALA A 301 16.03 4.37 -4.59
C ALA A 301 14.76 5.21 -4.34
N SER A 302 13.59 4.72 -4.77
CA SER A 302 12.32 5.40 -4.51
C SER A 302 11.91 5.32 -3.04
N GLN A 303 12.14 4.19 -2.38
CA GLN A 303 11.94 4.05 -0.94
C GLN A 303 12.89 4.94 -0.14
N GLN A 304 14.18 4.99 -0.48
CA GLN A 304 15.13 5.87 0.21
C GLN A 304 14.74 7.35 0.12
N ARG A 305 14.28 7.79 -1.07
CA ARG A 305 13.76 9.16 -1.24
C ARG A 305 12.50 9.38 -0.41
N PHE A 306 11.57 8.42 -0.44
CA PHE A 306 10.37 8.49 0.37
C PHE A 306 10.69 8.59 1.87
N ASP A 307 11.61 7.78 2.39
CA ASP A 307 11.99 7.78 3.81
C ASP A 307 12.60 9.13 4.21
N ALA A 308 13.46 9.70 3.35
CA ALA A 308 14.04 11.02 3.58
C ALA A 308 12.99 12.13 3.60
N ASP A 309 12.05 12.12 2.64
CA ASP A 309 10.96 13.11 2.57
C ASP A 309 10.01 12.97 3.77
N LEU A 310 9.71 11.74 4.18
CA LEU A 310 8.84 11.44 5.30
C LEU A 310 9.46 11.91 6.63
N GLU A 311 10.77 11.73 6.83
CA GLU A 311 11.47 12.20 8.03
C GLU A 311 11.39 13.74 8.16
N VAL A 312 11.60 14.46 7.05
CA VAL A 312 11.42 15.92 7.02
C VAL A 312 9.99 16.31 7.38
N LEU A 313 9.00 15.59 6.86
CA LEU A 313 7.59 15.83 7.16
C LEU A 313 7.24 15.56 8.63
N ILE A 314 7.73 14.46 9.20
CA ILE A 314 7.55 14.13 10.63
C ILE A 314 8.07 15.28 11.50
N GLY A 315 9.29 15.77 11.24
CA GLY A 315 9.86 16.89 11.99
C GLY A 315 9.01 18.17 11.92
N LYS A 316 8.35 18.45 10.78
CA LYS A 316 7.39 19.57 10.66
C LYS A 316 6.15 19.33 11.52
N LEU A 317 5.56 18.13 11.47
CA LEU A 317 4.35 17.78 12.23
C LEU A 317 4.59 17.85 13.75
N GLU A 318 5.71 17.31 14.25
CA GLU A 318 6.07 17.42 15.67
C GLU A 318 6.28 18.87 16.12
N GLY A 319 6.76 19.73 15.21
CA GLY A 319 6.88 21.16 15.45
C GLY A 319 5.53 21.88 15.61
N ILE A 320 4.46 21.34 15.00
CA ILE A 320 3.08 21.84 15.15
C ILE A 320 2.48 21.31 16.45
N GLU A 321 2.65 20.02 16.75
CA GLU A 321 2.13 19.38 17.97
C GLU A 321 2.64 20.03 19.27
N ARG A 322 3.89 20.52 19.28
CA ARG A 322 4.50 21.17 20.46
C ARG A 322 4.07 22.62 20.71
N LYS A 323 3.40 23.27 19.76
CA LYS A 323 2.98 24.68 19.86
C LYS A 323 1.61 24.81 20.49
#